data_AF-A0A959GHT5-F1
#
_entry.id   AF-A0A959GHT5-F1
#
_cell.length_a   1.000
_cell.length_b   1.000
_cell.length_c   1.000
_cell.angle_alpha   90.00
_cell.angle_beta   90.00
_cell.angle_gamma   90.00
#
_symmetry.space_group_name_H-M   'P 1'
#
loop_
_entity.id
_entity.type
_entity.pdbx_description
1 polymer ?
#
loop_
_entity_poly.entity_id
_entity_poly.type
_entity_poly.pdbx_seq_one_letter_code
_entity_poly.pdbx_strand_id
1 'polypeptide(L)'
;MKRITLTCFALLSFFNIHAQGQLNMSLLGRWDEDGLPMSSFVKYNDIWGYADCEGREYAIMGSARYTHFLDITNPQEPIEVSRFSGSVNSIWRDFKTYGHYAYGVADQGTDGLMVFDLGSLPDTVTQVNQLTG
;
A
#
# COMPACT_ATOMS: atom_id res chain seq x y z
N MET A 1 -12.10 37.24 -42.09
CA MET A 1 -11.11 36.24 -41.62
C MET A 1 -11.33 35.78 -40.16
N LYS A 2 -11.87 36.59 -39.24
CA LYS A 2 -12.11 36.20 -37.82
C LYS A 2 -13.27 35.21 -37.59
N ARG A 3 -14.20 35.06 -38.55
CA ARG A 3 -15.37 34.16 -38.44
C ARG A 3 -15.05 32.69 -38.69
N ILE A 4 -13.98 32.39 -39.45
CA ILE A 4 -13.58 31.02 -39.77
C ILE A 4 -12.88 30.36 -38.57
N THR A 5 -12.16 31.15 -37.76
CA THR A 5 -11.46 30.66 -36.57
C THR A 5 -12.40 30.19 -35.46
N LEU A 6 -13.58 30.80 -35.34
CA LEU A 6 -14.58 30.42 -34.32
C LEU A 6 -15.27 29.09 -34.66
N THR A 7 -15.49 28.82 -35.95
CA THR A 7 -16.10 27.58 -36.43
C THR A 7 -15.18 26.36 -36.22
N CYS A 8 -13.86 26.53 -36.40
CA CYS A 8 -12.89 25.45 -36.13
C CYS A 8 -12.83 25.05 -34.65
N PHE A 9 -13.06 25.97 -33.71
CA PHE A 9 -13.04 25.68 -32.27
C PHE A 9 -14.28 24.88 -31.83
N ALA A 10 -15.46 25.16 -32.40
CA ALA A 10 -16.69 24.44 -32.11
C ALA A 10 -16.71 23.00 -32.64
N LEU A 11 -15.97 22.72 -33.73
CA LEU A 11 -15.81 21.37 -34.30
C LEU A 11 -14.89 20.47 -33.49
N LEU A 12 -13.97 21.03 -32.69
CA LEU A 12 -13.06 20.27 -31.83
C LEU A 12 -13.73 19.78 -30.53
N SER A 13 -14.83 20.40 -30.11
CA SER A 13 -15.57 20.06 -28.88
C SER A 13 -16.39 18.77 -28.93
N PHE A 14 -16.49 18.10 -30.09
CA PHE A 14 -17.24 16.85 -30.26
C PHE A 14 -16.37 15.59 -30.24
N PHE A 15 -15.05 15.73 -30.05
CA PHE A 15 -14.19 14.58 -29.85
C PHE A 15 -14.25 14.17 -28.39
N ASN A 16 -14.90 13.03 -28.13
CA ASN A 16 -14.71 12.28 -26.89
C ASN A 16 -13.23 11.85 -26.85
N ILE A 17 -12.40 12.61 -26.14
CA ILE A 17 -11.03 12.21 -25.84
C ILE A 17 -11.13 11.09 -24.81
N HIS A 18 -11.09 9.84 -25.27
CA HIS A 18 -10.91 8.70 -24.39
C HIS A 18 -9.46 8.70 -23.91
N ALA A 19 -9.24 9.30 -22.74
CA ALA A 19 -7.95 9.26 -22.07
C ALA A 19 -7.76 7.88 -21.41
N GLN A 20 -6.75 7.16 -21.89
CA GLN A 20 -6.07 6.01 -21.26
C GLN A 20 -6.92 4.75 -21.04
N GLY A 21 -6.66 3.73 -21.87
CA GLY A 21 -7.03 2.35 -21.59
C GLY A 21 -6.06 1.74 -20.56
N GLN A 22 -6.62 1.06 -19.56
CA GLN A 22 -5.91 0.28 -18.56
C GLN A 22 -5.00 -0.76 -19.22
N LEU A 23 -3.78 -0.94 -18.71
CA LEU A 23 -2.77 -1.90 -19.21
C LEU A 23 -3.13 -3.37 -18.88
N ASN A 24 -4.31 -3.84 -19.30
CA ASN A 24 -4.84 -5.19 -19.04
C ASN A 24 -4.98 -5.60 -17.56
N MET A 25 -4.91 -4.66 -16.63
CA MET A 25 -5.21 -4.94 -15.22
C MET A 25 -6.73 -4.85 -15.00
N SER A 26 -7.26 -5.56 -14.02
CA SER A 26 -8.63 -5.37 -13.51
C SER A 26 -8.52 -5.15 -12.01
N LEU A 27 -9.22 -4.14 -11.48
CA LEU A 27 -9.29 -3.97 -10.03
C LEU A 27 -10.06 -5.16 -9.44
N LEU A 28 -9.41 -5.93 -8.57
CA LEU A 28 -10.04 -7.06 -7.89
C LEU A 28 -10.65 -6.62 -6.56
N GLY A 29 -9.97 -5.81 -5.75
CA GLY A 29 -10.55 -5.30 -4.53
C GLY A 29 -9.87 -4.04 -4.04
N ARG A 30 -10.42 -3.48 -2.96
CA ARG A 30 -9.94 -2.26 -2.33
C ARG A 30 -9.97 -2.44 -0.82
N TRP A 31 -8.85 -2.11 -0.19
CA TRP A 31 -8.78 -1.92 1.25
C TRP A 31 -8.36 -0.47 1.54
N ASP A 32 -9.06 0.18 2.45
CA ASP A 32 -8.77 1.53 2.92
C ASP A 32 -9.43 1.70 4.29
N GLU A 33 -8.73 2.30 5.25
CA GLU A 33 -9.28 2.62 6.56
C GLU A 33 -9.49 4.13 6.69
N ASP A 34 -10.68 4.50 7.16
CA ASP A 34 -11.04 5.87 7.46
C ASP A 34 -10.34 6.36 8.72
N GLY A 35 -9.85 7.61 8.70
CA GLY A 35 -9.20 8.21 9.87
C GLY A 35 -7.76 7.80 10.12
N LEU A 36 -7.12 7.03 9.22
CA LEU A 36 -5.68 6.80 9.29
C LEU A 36 -4.91 8.13 9.31
N PRO A 37 -3.88 8.27 10.17
CA PRO A 37 -3.02 9.43 10.18
C PRO A 37 -2.40 9.69 8.80
N MET A 38 -2.02 10.95 8.57
CA MET A 38 -1.33 11.36 7.34
C MET A 38 -0.01 12.04 7.69
N SER A 39 0.99 11.87 6.83
CA SER A 39 2.22 12.65 6.85
C SER A 39 2.37 13.34 5.50
N SER A 40 2.54 14.66 5.49
CA SER A 40 2.62 15.46 4.26
C SER A 40 1.49 15.18 3.25
N PHE A 41 0.25 15.05 3.74
CA PHE A 41 -0.95 14.71 2.93
C PHE A 41 -0.91 13.34 2.24
N VAL A 42 -0.02 12.44 2.66
CA VAL A 42 0.06 11.05 2.20
C VAL A 42 -0.37 10.11 3.32
N LYS A 43 -1.22 9.13 3.00
CA LYS A 43 -1.78 8.14 3.95
C LYS A 43 -0.95 6.85 4.01
N TYR A 44 -0.55 6.33 2.85
CA TYR A 44 0.12 5.04 2.69
C TYR A 44 1.52 5.19 2.10
N ASN A 45 2.40 4.25 2.39
CA ASN A 45 3.73 4.17 1.81
C ASN A 45 4.21 2.73 1.76
N ASP A 46 4.88 2.40 0.66
CA ASP A 46 5.40 1.07 0.34
C ASP A 46 4.40 -0.09 0.43
N ILE A 47 4.63 -1.11 -0.38
CA ILE A 47 3.86 -2.35 -0.35
C ILE A 47 4.74 -3.50 -0.78
N TRP A 48 4.63 -4.61 -0.04
CA TRP A 48 5.34 -5.85 -0.33
C TRP A 48 4.39 -7.04 -0.27
N GLY A 49 4.57 -7.99 -1.20
CA GLY A 49 3.79 -9.23 -1.23
C GLY A 49 4.53 -10.36 -0.52
N TYR A 50 3.78 -11.19 0.20
CA TYR A 50 4.26 -12.43 0.80
C TYR A 50 3.29 -13.57 0.50
N ALA A 51 3.78 -14.70 -0.01
CA ALA A 51 3.01 -15.93 -0.14
C ALA A 51 3.57 -16.96 0.84
N ASP A 52 2.70 -17.53 1.67
CA ASP A 52 3.09 -18.60 2.59
C ASP A 52 3.23 -19.95 1.88
N CYS A 53 3.60 -21.00 2.62
CA CYS A 53 3.74 -22.35 2.07
C CYS A 53 2.40 -23.06 1.82
N GLU A 54 1.28 -22.52 2.32
CA GLU A 54 -0.07 -23.06 2.15
C GLU A 54 -0.79 -22.42 0.95
N GLY A 55 -0.19 -21.42 0.32
CA GLY A 55 -0.71 -20.71 -0.85
C GLY A 55 -1.57 -19.50 -0.49
N ARG A 56 -1.54 -19.03 0.76
CA ARG A 56 -2.17 -17.76 1.15
C ARG A 56 -1.28 -16.61 0.76
N GLU A 57 -1.90 -15.51 0.34
CA GLU A 57 -1.20 -14.31 -0.10
C GLU A 57 -1.47 -13.17 0.87
N TYR A 58 -0.43 -12.41 1.18
CA TYR A 58 -0.46 -11.32 2.14
C TYR A 58 0.16 -10.05 1.55
N ALA A 59 -0.47 -8.91 1.85
CA ALA A 59 0.11 -7.60 1.63
C ALA A 59 0.69 -7.06 2.94
N ILE A 60 1.96 -6.65 2.89
CA ILE A 60 2.63 -5.91 3.94
C ILE A 60 2.70 -4.46 3.48
N MET A 61 2.05 -3.55 4.19
CA MET A 61 1.85 -2.17 3.73
C MET A 61 2.21 -1.18 4.83
N GLY A 62 2.77 -0.04 4.46
CA GLY A 62 2.96 1.07 5.37
C GLY A 62 1.81 2.06 5.28
N SER A 63 1.45 2.63 6.42
CA SER A 63 0.75 3.90 6.52
C SER A 63 1.56 4.87 7.37
N ALA A 64 1.13 6.13 7.38
CA ALA A 64 1.83 7.18 8.11
C ALA A 64 2.10 6.79 9.57
N ARG A 65 1.29 5.94 10.21
CA ARG A 65 1.53 5.51 11.60
C ARG A 65 1.70 4.02 11.78
N TYR A 66 1.38 3.18 10.80
CA TYR A 66 1.30 1.73 11.01
C TYR A 66 2.02 0.92 9.94
N THR A 67 2.49 -0.25 10.32
CA THR A 67 2.75 -1.36 9.40
C THR A 67 1.55 -2.29 9.46
N HIS A 68 0.94 -2.57 8.32
CA HIS A 68 -0.25 -3.39 8.17
C HIS A 68 0.12 -4.72 7.53
N PHE A 69 -0.47 -5.80 8.03
CA PHE A 69 -0.41 -7.13 7.45
C PHE A 69 -1.83 -7.53 7.08
N LEU A 70 -2.08 -7.72 5.78
CA LEU A 70 -3.40 -8.06 5.26
C LEU A 70 -3.35 -9.39 4.55
N ASP A 71 -4.28 -10.28 4.89
CA ASP A 71 -4.60 -11.43 4.06
C ASP A 71 -5.36 -10.95 2.82
N ILE A 72 -4.82 -11.26 1.64
CA ILE A 72 -5.38 -10.93 0.33
C ILE A 72 -5.64 -12.18 -0.51
N THR A 73 -5.64 -13.37 0.11
CA THR A 73 -5.91 -14.66 -0.55
C THR A 73 -7.23 -14.64 -1.30
N ASN A 74 -8.25 -14.00 -0.73
CA ASN A 74 -9.43 -13.55 -1.47
C ASN A 74 -9.28 -12.06 -1.78
N PRO A 75 -8.89 -11.68 -3.01
CA PRO A 75 -8.61 -10.28 -3.33
C PRO A 75 -9.87 -9.39 -3.32
N GLN A 76 -11.08 -9.98 -3.33
CA GLN A 76 -12.34 -9.24 -3.19
C GLN A 76 -12.61 -8.80 -1.74
N GLU A 77 -12.01 -9.46 -0.77
CA GLU A 77 -12.22 -9.22 0.66
C GLU A 77 -10.88 -9.25 1.42
N PRO A 78 -10.05 -8.20 1.29
CA PRO A 78 -8.82 -8.08 2.07
C PRO A 78 -9.12 -7.94 3.57
N ILE A 79 -8.45 -8.74 4.40
CA ILE A 79 -8.63 -8.75 5.85
C ILE A 79 -7.32 -8.38 6.51
N GLU A 80 -7.31 -7.35 7.35
CA GLU A 80 -6.13 -7.04 8.15
C GLU A 80 -5.99 -8.03 9.32
N VAL A 81 -4.89 -8.78 9.34
CA VAL A 81 -4.62 -9.81 10.36
C VAL A 81 -3.80 -9.25 11.53
N SER A 82 -2.97 -8.24 11.30
CA SER A 82 -2.16 -7.60 12.34
C SER A 82 -1.72 -6.21 11.89
N ARG A 83 -1.53 -5.30 12.87
CA ARG A 83 -0.94 -3.98 12.64
C ARG A 83 0.00 -3.60 13.77
N PHE A 84 1.04 -2.83 13.44
CA PHE A 84 2.05 -2.37 14.40
C PHE A 84 2.22 -0.86 14.29
N SER A 85 2.21 -0.16 15.42
CA SER A 85 2.39 1.30 15.44
C SER A 85 3.86 1.65 15.35
N GLY A 86 4.18 2.59 14.47
CA GLY A 86 5.47 3.27 14.49
C GLY A 86 5.57 4.29 15.62
N SER A 87 6.78 4.75 15.90
CA SER A 87 7.06 5.76 16.92
C SER A 87 6.49 7.14 16.58
N VAL A 88 6.55 7.53 15.29
CA VAL A 88 6.10 8.83 14.79
C VAL A 88 5.22 8.68 13.55
N ASN A 89 4.51 9.75 13.19
CA ASN A 89 3.81 9.81 11.90
C ASN A 89 4.82 10.07 10.77
N SER A 90 5.12 9.04 9.97
CA SER A 90 6.03 9.10 8.83
C SER A 90 5.60 8.11 7.74
N ILE A 91 5.74 8.53 6.49
CA ILE A 91 5.53 7.73 5.28
C ILE A 91 6.85 7.14 4.74
N TRP A 92 7.90 7.11 5.55
CA TRP A 92 9.21 6.62 5.15
C TRP A 92 9.46 5.26 5.79
N ARG A 93 8.79 4.24 5.26
CA ARG A 93 9.01 2.82 5.56
C ARG A 93 9.19 2.02 4.27
N ASP A 94 9.95 0.93 4.36
CA ASP A 94 10.15 -0.04 3.28
C ASP A 94 10.16 -1.46 3.86
N PHE A 95 9.57 -2.43 3.17
CA PHE A 95 9.40 -3.80 3.63
C PHE A 95 10.02 -4.81 2.67
N LYS A 96 10.66 -5.85 3.22
CA LYS A 96 11.16 -7.01 2.47
C LYS A 96 10.98 -8.28 3.29
N THR A 97 10.88 -9.42 2.64
CA THR A 97 10.76 -10.73 3.31
C THR A 97 11.98 -11.62 3.05
N TYR A 98 12.29 -12.48 4.01
CA TYR A 98 13.24 -13.58 3.86
C TYR A 98 12.82 -14.75 4.76
N GLY A 99 12.55 -15.91 4.16
CA GLY A 99 11.94 -17.03 4.87
C GLY A 99 10.54 -16.67 5.37
N HIS A 100 10.27 -16.94 6.65
CA HIS A 100 9.02 -16.58 7.33
C HIS A 100 9.14 -15.24 8.08
N TYR A 101 10.16 -14.43 7.80
CA TYR A 101 10.33 -13.12 8.41
C TYR A 101 10.05 -11.99 7.42
N ALA A 102 9.38 -10.94 7.91
CA ALA A 102 9.35 -9.63 7.28
C ALA A 102 10.25 -8.64 8.02
N TYR A 103 10.92 -7.81 7.25
CA TYR A 103 11.83 -6.77 7.71
C TYR A 103 11.26 -5.44 7.26
N GLY A 104 10.94 -4.58 8.21
CA GLY A 104 10.52 -3.20 7.94
C GLY A 104 11.62 -2.25 8.39
N VAL A 105 11.96 -1.27 7.56
CA VAL A 105 12.83 -0.16 7.97
C VAL A 105 12.02 1.13 8.06
N ALA A 106 12.41 2.06 8.92
CA ALA A 106 11.93 3.42 8.87
C ALA A 106 13.05 4.43 9.17
N ASP A 107 13.08 5.54 8.42
CA ASP A 107 14.13 6.56 8.54
C ASP A 107 13.78 7.70 9.52
N GLN A 108 12.54 7.74 10.01
CA GLN A 108 12.05 8.72 10.98
C GLN A 108 11.72 8.06 12.32
N GLY A 109 11.89 8.84 13.39
CA GLY A 109 11.60 8.39 14.75
C GLY A 109 12.64 7.40 15.26
N THR A 110 12.20 6.45 16.07
CA THR A 110 13.06 5.45 16.72
C THR A 110 12.75 4.03 16.25
N ASP A 111 12.12 3.87 15.09
CA ASP A 111 11.69 2.55 14.62
C ASP A 111 12.87 1.73 14.06
N GLY A 112 13.77 2.37 13.31
CA GLY A 112 14.96 1.73 12.78
C GLY A 112 14.62 0.49 11.94
N LEU A 113 15.21 -0.66 12.27
CA LEU A 113 14.87 -1.96 11.68
C LEU A 113 13.92 -2.73 12.61
N MET A 114 12.72 -3.05 12.11
CA MET A 114 11.74 -3.92 12.75
C MET A 114 11.75 -5.30 12.09
N VAL A 115 11.68 -6.36 12.88
CA VAL A 115 11.62 -7.75 12.41
C VAL A 115 10.32 -8.38 12.89
N PHE A 116 9.54 -8.89 11.94
CA PHE A 116 8.25 -9.52 12.16
C PHE A 116 8.30 -10.99 11.77
N ASP A 117 7.83 -11.86 12.64
CA ASP A 117 7.64 -13.29 12.42
C ASP A 117 6.24 -13.55 11.85
N LEU A 118 6.21 -14.17 10.67
CA LEU A 118 5.01 -14.51 9.90
C LEU A 118 4.60 -15.99 10.08
N GLY A 119 5.32 -16.77 10.89
CA GLY A 119 5.10 -18.21 11.03
C GLY A 119 3.80 -18.61 11.74
N SER A 120 3.09 -17.64 12.35
CA SER A 120 1.77 -17.83 12.95
C SER A 120 0.63 -17.28 12.09
N LEU A 121 0.90 -16.89 10.84
CA LEU A 121 -0.16 -16.58 9.88
C LEU A 121 -0.97 -17.84 9.57
N PRO A 122 -2.29 -17.74 9.36
CA PRO A 122 -3.11 -16.51 9.27
C PRO A 122 -3.52 -15.89 10.62
N ASP A 123 -3.24 -16.53 11.75
CA ASP A 123 -3.79 -16.12 13.05
C ASP A 123 -3.21 -14.78 13.54
N THR A 124 -1.90 -14.61 13.47
CA THR A 124 -1.24 -13.37 13.91
C THR A 124 0.16 -13.21 13.35
N VAL A 125 0.66 -11.98 13.36
CA VAL A 125 2.06 -11.63 13.15
C VAL A 125 2.64 -11.20 14.50
N THR A 126 3.90 -11.57 14.78
CA THR A 126 4.60 -11.12 15.99
C THR A 126 5.80 -10.26 15.63
N GLN A 127 5.94 -9.07 16.24
CA GLN A 127 7.18 -8.32 16.15
C GLN A 127 8.21 -8.93 17.12
N VAL A 128 9.24 -9.56 16.58
CA VAL A 128 10.22 -10.33 17.36
C VAL A 128 11.50 -9.56 17.68
N ASN A 129 11.79 -8.49 16.94
CA ASN A 129 12.94 -7.65 17.22
C ASN A 129 12.75 -6.21 16.70
N GLN A 130 13.48 -5.26 17.30
CA GLN A 130 13.62 -3.90 16.81
C GLN A 130 15.03 -3.38 17.13
N LEU A 131 15.76 -2.96 16.09
CA LEU A 131 17.07 -2.34 16.22
C LEU A 131 16.93 -0.85 15.94
N THR A 132 17.17 -0.04 16.97
CA THR A 132 17.14 1.42 16.89
C THR A 132 18.55 1.96 16.65
N GLY A 133 18.65 3.05 15.87
CA GLY A 133 19.89 3.81 15.71
C GLY A 133 20.18 4.74 16.87
#